data_AF-A0A3D5E6A2-F1
#
_entry.id   AF-A0A3D5E6A2-F1
#
_cell.length_a   1.000
_cell.length_b   1.000
_cell.length_c   1.000
_cell.angle_alpha   90.00
_cell.angle_beta   90.00
_cell.angle_gamma   90.00
#
_symmetry.space_group_name_H-M   'P 1'
#
loop_
_entity.id
_entity.type
_entity.pdbx_description
1 polymer ?
#
loop_
_entity_poly.entity_id
_entity_poly.type
_entity_poly.pdbx_seq_one_letter_code
_entity_poly.pdbx_strand_id
1 'polypeptide(L)'
;MGSALLLSLPMLLGVFPSEVLVNIGIYMLMGFGLNIVVGNAGLLDLGHVAFFAVGAYTTALLTSPRASLELGLSFWAALPIVIVITGLTGILVATPVLRMRGDYLAIVTL
;
A
#
# COMPACT_ATOMS: atom_id res chain seq x y z
N MET A 1 -4.95 6.75 25.20
CA MET A 1 -5.91 5.74 25.71
C MET A 1 -6.48 4.84 24.61
N GLY A 2 -6.72 5.32 23.38
CA GLY A 2 -7.20 4.47 22.27
C GLY A 2 -6.18 3.48 21.68
N SER A 3 -4.88 3.80 21.72
CA SER A 3 -3.81 2.94 21.19
C SER A 3 -3.56 1.66 22.01
N ALA A 4 -3.86 1.68 23.30
CA ALA A 4 -3.74 0.51 24.18
C ALA A 4 -4.90 -0.50 23.98
N LEU A 5 -6.07 -0.03 23.55
CA LEU A 5 -7.22 -0.87 23.19
C LEU A 5 -7.00 -1.61 21.86
N LEU A 6 -6.35 -0.97 20.89
CA LEU A 6 -6.00 -1.58 19.60
C LEU A 6 -4.97 -2.72 19.74
N LEU A 7 -4.09 -2.64 20.74
CA LEU A 7 -3.06 -3.65 21.01
C LEU A 7 -3.55 -4.83 21.86
N SER A 8 -4.62 -4.66 22.64
CA SER A 8 -5.22 -5.72 23.49
C SER A 8 -6.40 -6.46 22.82
N LEU A 9 -6.94 -5.91 21.74
CA LEU A 9 -8.01 -6.48 20.92
C LEU A 9 -7.70 -7.89 20.31
N PRO A 10 -6.50 -8.17 19.75
CA PRO A 10 -6.24 -9.47 19.11
C PRO A 10 -6.08 -10.63 20.11
N MET A 11 -5.90 -10.34 21.41
CA MET A 11 -5.74 -11.37 22.43
C MET A 11 -7.07 -11.74 23.11
N LEU A 12 -8.14 -10.95 22.85
CA LEU A 12 -9.48 -11.15 23.43
C LEU A 12 -10.54 -11.58 22.40
N LEU A 13 -10.30 -11.32 21.10
CA LEU A 13 -11.20 -11.62 19.99
C LEU A 13 -10.46 -12.54 19.01
N GLY A 14 -10.96 -13.76 18.79
CA GLY A 14 -10.27 -14.81 18.02
C GLY A 14 -9.86 -14.44 16.58
N VAL A 15 -9.28 -15.39 15.86
CA VAL A 15 -8.65 -15.17 14.54
C VAL A 15 -9.56 -14.44 13.53
N PHE A 16 -10.85 -14.77 13.48
CA PHE A 16 -11.81 -14.19 12.52
C PHE A 16 -11.95 -12.65 12.59
N PRO A 17 -12.33 -12.04 13.71
CA PRO A 17 -12.46 -10.58 13.80
C PRO A 17 -11.12 -9.84 13.57
N SER A 18 -9.99 -10.45 13.91
CA SER A 18 -8.68 -9.82 13.67
C SER A 18 -8.36 -9.68 12.17
N GLU A 19 -8.64 -10.72 11.37
CA GLU A 19 -8.48 -10.69 9.91
C GLU A 19 -9.40 -9.65 9.25
N VAL A 20 -10.65 -9.56 9.71
CA VAL A 20 -11.60 -8.56 9.21
C VAL A 20 -11.11 -7.14 9.50
N LEU A 21 -10.59 -6.89 10.71
CA LEU A 21 -10.09 -5.58 11.11
C LEU A 21 -8.86 -5.15 10.30
N VAL A 22 -7.96 -6.09 10.01
CA VAL A 22 -6.79 -5.84 9.15
C VAL A 22 -7.23 -5.48 7.73
N ASN A 23 -8.17 -6.23 7.14
CA ASN A 23 -8.70 -5.92 5.81
C ASN A 23 -9.39 -4.56 5.76
N ILE A 24 -10.19 -4.21 6.78
CA ILE A 24 -10.81 -2.88 6.89
C ILE A 24 -9.74 -1.79 6.94
N GLY A 25 -8.68 -1.98 7.72
CA GLY A 25 -7.56 -1.04 7.81
C GLY A 25 -6.86 -0.82 6.46
N ILE A 26 -6.63 -1.90 5.70
CA ILE A 26 -6.04 -1.83 4.36
C ILE A 26 -6.93 -1.01 3.41
N TYR A 27 -8.24 -1.28 3.37
CA TYR A 27 -9.16 -0.55 2.50
C TYR A 27 -9.33 0.91 2.92
N MET A 28 -9.29 1.22 4.22
CA MET A 28 -9.26 2.61 4.68
C MET A 28 -8.03 3.34 4.18
N LEU A 29 -6.83 2.75 4.32
CA LEU A 29 -5.59 3.36 3.84
C LEU A 29 -5.61 3.56 2.32
N MET A 30 -6.11 2.58 1.56
CA MET A 30 -6.28 2.69 0.11
C MET A 30 -7.25 3.83 -0.25
N GLY A 31 -8.39 3.91 0.44
CA GLY A 31 -9.37 4.99 0.25
C GLY A 31 -8.81 6.37 0.58
N PHE A 32 -8.01 6.50 1.65
CA PHE A 32 -7.31 7.74 1.97
C PHE A 32 -6.28 8.12 0.91
N GLY A 33 -5.51 7.16 0.40
CA GLY A 33 -4.56 7.39 -0.69
C GLY A 33 -5.26 7.93 -1.94
N LEU A 34 -6.36 7.30 -2.35
CA LEU A 34 -7.17 7.76 -3.47
C LEU A 34 -7.81 9.13 -3.21
N ASN A 35 -8.29 9.39 -1.99
CA ASN A 35 -8.87 10.69 -1.62
C ASN A 35 -7.86 11.83 -1.75
N ILE A 36 -6.59 11.59 -1.38
CA ILE A 36 -5.52 12.58 -1.54
C ILE A 36 -5.25 12.87 -3.02
N VAL A 37 -5.18 11.84 -3.87
CA VAL A 37 -4.90 12.00 -5.30
C VAL A 37 -6.07 12.67 -6.02
N VAL A 38 -7.28 12.15 -5.87
CA VAL A 38 -8.47 12.69 -6.54
C VAL A 38 -8.85 14.04 -5.97
N GLY A 39 -8.81 14.19 -4.64
CA GLY A 39 -9.21 15.43 -3.96
C GLY A 39 -8.25 16.59 -4.20
N ASN A 40 -6.94 16.33 -4.34
CA ASN A 40 -5.94 17.39 -4.47
C ASN A 40 -5.39 17.57 -5.90
N ALA A 41 -5.40 16.53 -6.74
CA ALA A 41 -4.94 16.60 -8.14
C ALA A 41 -6.08 16.63 -9.17
N GLY A 42 -7.32 16.30 -8.78
CA GLY A 42 -8.50 16.37 -9.66
C GLY A 42 -8.52 15.36 -10.82
N LEU A 43 -7.59 14.40 -10.85
CA LEU A 43 -7.49 13.35 -11.87
C LEU A 43 -7.86 11.99 -11.25
N LEU A 44 -8.63 11.20 -12.00
CA LEU A 44 -8.96 9.81 -11.62
C LEU A 44 -7.76 8.92 -11.92
N ASP A 45 -7.03 8.51 -10.88
CA ASP A 45 -5.92 7.56 -10.98
C ASP A 45 -6.44 6.12 -10.83
N LEU A 46 -6.68 5.44 -11.95
CA LEU A 46 -7.05 4.01 -11.97
C LEU A 46 -5.84 3.09 -11.70
N GLY A 47 -4.61 3.61 -11.80
CA GLY A 47 -3.36 2.90 -11.52
C GLY A 47 -3.03 2.76 -10.03
N HIS A 48 -3.83 3.34 -9.14
CA HIS A 48 -3.62 3.33 -7.69
C HIS A 48 -3.38 1.91 -7.12
N VAL A 49 -4.14 0.93 -7.63
CA VAL A 49 -4.04 -0.47 -7.19
C VAL A 49 -2.70 -1.11 -7.56
N ALA A 50 -2.07 -0.70 -8.67
CA ALA A 50 -0.77 -1.21 -9.07
C ALA A 50 0.34 -0.79 -8.09
N PHE A 51 0.33 0.47 -7.63
CA PHE A 51 1.27 0.94 -6.61
C PHE A 51 1.07 0.26 -5.26
N PHE A 52 -0.19 0.03 -4.89
CA PHE A 52 -0.53 -0.74 -3.69
C PHE A 52 0.01 -2.18 -3.79
N ALA A 53 -0.16 -2.84 -4.94
CA ALA A 53 0.32 -4.20 -5.18
C ALA A 53 1.86 -4.31 -5.10
N VAL A 54 2.58 -3.32 -5.64
CA VAL A 54 4.06 -3.28 -5.53
C VAL A 54 4.50 -3.18 -4.08
N GLY A 55 3.88 -2.32 -3.27
CA GLY A 55 4.15 -2.23 -1.84
C GLY A 55 3.85 -3.53 -1.10
N ALA A 56 2.66 -4.10 -1.29
CA ALA A 56 2.25 -5.35 -0.67
C ALA A 56 3.20 -6.51 -1.03
N TYR A 57 3.56 -6.65 -2.31
CA TYR A 57 4.49 -7.69 -2.76
C TYR A 57 5.90 -7.50 -2.15
N THR A 58 6.39 -6.26 -2.11
CA THR A 58 7.68 -5.94 -1.48
C THR A 58 7.66 -6.28 0.02
N THR A 59 6.59 -5.93 0.75
CA THR A 59 6.46 -6.29 2.17
C THR A 59 6.42 -7.80 2.39
N ALA A 60 5.72 -8.54 1.52
CA ALA A 60 5.64 -9.99 1.58
C ALA A 60 7.00 -10.65 1.31
N LEU A 61 7.78 -10.09 0.37
CA LEU A 61 9.09 -10.62 0.00
C LEU A 61 10.16 -10.36 1.07
N LEU A 62 10.08 -9.23 1.79
CA LEU A 62 11.02 -8.89 2.86
C LEU A 62 10.68 -9.55 4.20
N THR A 63 9.39 -9.75 4.49
CA THR A 63 8.92 -10.29 5.77
C THR A 63 8.82 -11.82 5.75
N SER A 64 8.64 -12.45 4.58
CA SER A 64 8.50 -13.91 4.49
C SER A 64 9.84 -14.63 4.71
N PRO A 65 9.94 -15.53 5.70
CA PRO A 65 11.14 -16.33 5.95
C PRO A 65 11.49 -17.30 4.80
N ARG A 66 10.54 -17.58 3.90
CA ARG A 66 10.71 -18.46 2.73
C ARG A 66 10.83 -17.71 1.40
N ALA A 67 10.80 -16.37 1.44
CA ALA A 67 11.05 -15.59 0.24
C ALA A 67 12.54 -15.69 -0.14
N SER A 68 12.83 -15.50 -1.43
CA SER A 68 14.13 -15.66 -2.08
C SER A 68 15.32 -14.92 -1.43
N LEU A 69 15.06 -14.02 -0.48
CA LEU A 69 16.07 -13.25 0.22
C LEU A 69 16.39 -13.79 1.64
N GLU A 70 15.62 -14.76 2.16
CA GLU A 70 15.75 -15.38 3.50
C GLU A 70 15.97 -14.40 4.66
N LEU A 71 15.56 -13.14 4.48
CA LEU A 71 16.03 -12.04 5.31
C LEU A 71 15.23 -11.91 6.61
N GLY A 72 14.05 -12.53 6.69
CA GLY A 72 13.22 -12.63 7.89
C GLY A 72 13.10 -11.30 8.66
N LEU A 73 13.08 -10.18 7.94
CA LEU A 73 13.22 -8.87 8.55
C LEU A 73 11.98 -8.56 9.38
N SER A 74 12.20 -7.95 10.56
CA SER A 74 11.09 -7.40 11.33
C SER A 74 10.32 -6.38 10.49
N PHE A 75 8.99 -6.33 10.64
CA PHE A 75 8.11 -5.38 9.96
C PHE A 75 8.66 -3.95 9.99
N TRP A 76 9.23 -3.53 11.13
CA TRP A 76 9.80 -2.20 11.32
C TRP A 76 11.05 -1.91 10.48
N ALA A 77 11.87 -2.93 10.20
CA ALA A 77 13.05 -2.81 9.34
C ALA A 77 12.67 -2.91 7.86
N ALA A 78 11.64 -3.70 7.52
CA ALA A 78 11.12 -3.80 6.16
C ALA A 78 10.41 -2.51 5.72
N LEU A 79 9.73 -1.81 6.64
CA LEU A 79 8.93 -0.61 6.37
C LEU A 79 9.71 0.49 5.60
N PRO A 80 10.88 0.98 6.05
CA PRO A 80 11.60 2.02 5.30
C PRO A 80 12.05 1.53 3.92
N ILE A 81 12.46 0.26 3.80
CA ILE A 81 12.92 -0.31 2.53
C ILE A 81 11.75 -0.40 1.53
N VAL A 82 10.59 -0.84 1.99
CA VAL A 82 9.36 -0.90 1.21
C VAL A 82 8.97 0.50 0.73
N ILE A 83 8.97 1.51 1.61
CA ILE A 83 8.65 2.90 1.23
C ILE A 83 9.59 3.39 0.12
N VAL A 84 10.89 3.11 0.23
CA VAL A 84 11.87 3.52 -0.79
C VAL A 84 11.60 2.79 -2.10
N ILE A 85 11.42 1.48 -2.09
CA ILE A 85 11.17 0.69 -3.31
C ILE A 85 9.87 1.13 -3.97
N THR A 86 8.77 1.21 -3.22
CA THR A 86 7.47 1.63 -3.73
C THR A 86 7.52 3.06 -4.25
N GLY A 87 8.21 3.97 -3.56
CA GLY A 87 8.43 5.34 -3.99
C GLY A 87 9.23 5.43 -5.30
N LEU A 88 10.30 4.64 -5.44
CA LEU A 88 11.09 4.58 -6.67
C LEU A 88 10.28 4.06 -7.84
N THR A 89 9.52 2.97 -7.65
CA THR A 89 8.61 2.46 -8.69
C THR A 89 7.53 3.47 -9.04
N GLY A 90 7.02 4.21 -8.05
CA GLY A 90 6.07 5.31 -8.22
C GLY A 90 6.63 6.41 -9.09
N ILE A 91 7.84 6.89 -8.81
CA ILE A 91 8.50 7.95 -9.59
C ILE A 91 8.77 7.46 -11.02
N LEU A 92 9.28 6.24 -11.18
CA LEU A 92 9.63 5.68 -12.49
C LEU A 92 8.40 5.58 -13.40
N VAL A 93 7.25 5.17 -12.86
CA VAL A 93 5.99 5.06 -13.61
C VAL A 93 5.26 6.41 -13.72
N ALA A 94 5.32 7.28 -12.71
CA ALA A 94 4.68 8.59 -12.75
C ALA A 94 5.36 9.56 -13.74
N THR A 95 6.67 9.44 -13.93
CA THR A 95 7.44 10.29 -14.85
C THR A 95 6.93 10.25 -16.31
N PRO A 96 6.69 9.08 -16.94
CA PRO A 96 6.07 9.03 -18.28
C PRO A 96 4.59 9.42 -18.27
N VAL A 97 3.86 9.14 -17.19
CA VAL A 97 2.42 9.49 -17.03
C VAL A 97 2.22 11.00 -17.08
N LEU A 98 3.07 11.80 -16.42
CA LEU A 98 2.99 13.27 -16.47
C LEU A 98 3.23 13.87 -17.88
N ARG A 99 3.80 13.11 -18.82
CA ARG A 99 4.02 13.58 -20.20
C ARG A 99 2.79 13.43 -21.09
N MET A 100 1.77 12.70 -20.65
CA MET A 100 0.50 12.51 -21.36
C MET A 100 -0.52 13.54 -20.81
N ARG A 101 -1.26 14.26 -21.67
CA ARG A 101 -2.29 15.23 -21.25
C ARG A 101 -3.70 14.74 -21.60
N GLY A 102 -4.66 15.04 -20.71
CA GLY A 102 -6.10 15.09 -21.02
C GLY A 102 -6.78 13.74 -21.21
N ASP A 103 -6.92 13.29 -22.46
CA ASP A 103 -7.79 12.14 -22.82
C ASP A 103 -7.03 10.82 -22.96
N TYR A 104 -5.71 10.85 -23.11
CA TYR A 104 -4.89 9.62 -23.24
C TYR A 104 -4.50 9.00 -21.89
N LEU A 105 -4.54 9.78 -20.80
CA LEU A 105 -4.18 9.32 -19.46
C LEU A 105 -5.18 8.30 -18.91
N ALA A 106 -6.47 8.56 -19.05
CA ALA A 106 -7.53 7.67 -18.59
C ALA A 106 -7.57 6.34 -19.36
N ILE A 107 -7.22 6.36 -20.66
CA ILE A 107 -7.19 5.17 -21.53
C ILE A 107 -5.98 4.28 -21.23
N VAL A 108 -4.82 4.87 -20.92
CA VAL A 108 -3.57 4.12 -20.61
C VAL A 108 -3.57 3.48 -19.22
N THR A 109 -4.44 3.94 -18.32
CA THR A 109 -4.57 3.38 -16.96
C THR A 109 -5.57 2.22 -16.84
N LEU A 110 -6.25 1.82 -17.92
CA LEU A 110 -7.11 0.62 -18.01
C LEU A 110 -6.28 -0.63 -18.37
#